data_AF-A0A396I4W9-F1
#
_entry.id   AF-A0A396I4W9-F1
#
_cell.length_a   1.000
_cell.length_b   1.000
_cell.length_c   1.000
_cell.angle_alpha   90.00
_cell.angle_beta   90.00
_cell.angle_gamma   90.00
#
_symmetry.space_group_name_H-M   'P 1'
#
loop_
_entity.id
_entity.type
_entity.pdbx_description
1 polymer ?
#
loop_
_entity_poly.entity_id
_entity_poly.type
_entity_poly.pdbx_seq_one_letter_code
_entity_poly.pdbx_strand_id
1 'polypeptide(L)'
;MHLKLGEVPYIIVSSPEMAKEIMKTHDITFCDRPNLLLPTILTYNNTDIAFSIIHGEHWRQLRKLCVIELLSAKRVQSFSSIRSK
;
A
#
# COMPACT_ATOMS: atom_id res chain seq x y z
N MET A 1 -11.90 9.91 -15.78
CA MET A 1 -12.84 10.88 -15.18
C MET A 1 -12.07 11.74 -14.18
N HIS A 2 -12.23 13.07 -14.20
CA HIS A 2 -11.55 13.99 -13.28
C HIS A 2 -12.57 14.58 -12.30
N LEU A 3 -12.25 14.55 -11.00
CA LEU A 3 -13.12 15.03 -9.94
C LEU A 3 -12.31 15.89 -8.96
N LYS A 4 -12.86 17.02 -8.53
CA LYS A 4 -12.24 17.86 -7.49
C LYS A 4 -12.99 17.66 -6.18
N LEU A 5 -12.32 17.09 -5.17
CA LEU A 5 -12.87 16.92 -3.82
C LEU A 5 -12.36 18.05 -2.94
N GLY A 6 -13.22 19.04 -2.70
CA GLY A 6 -12.80 20.30 -2.06
C GLY A 6 -11.78 21.02 -2.93
N GLU A 7 -10.55 21.15 -2.44
CA GLU A 7 -9.45 21.79 -3.17
C GLU A 7 -8.53 20.81 -3.90
N VAL A 8 -8.69 19.50 -3.67
CA VAL A 8 -7.77 18.48 -4.17
C VAL A 8 -8.32 17.82 -5.44
N PRO A 9 -7.58 17.83 -6.56
CA PRO A 9 -7.97 17.14 -7.78
C PRO A 9 -7.68 15.63 -7.70
N TYR A 10 -8.59 14.82 -8.24
CA TYR A 10 -8.49 13.38 -8.32
C TYR A 10 -8.79 12.88 -9.74
N ILE A 11 -8.09 11.82 -10.14
CA ILE A 11 -8.38 11.06 -11.34
C ILE A 11 -8.99 9.74 -10.92
N ILE A 12 -10.17 9.45 -11.45
CA ILE A 12 -10.90 8.20 -11.17
C ILE A 12 -10.60 7.20 -12.28
N VAL A 13 -10.10 6.05 -11.86
CA VAL A 13 -9.75 4.90 -12.69
C VAL A 13 -10.84 3.85 -12.52
N SER A 14 -11.58 3.57 -13.59
CA SER A 14 -12.78 2.72 -13.55
C SER A 14 -12.79 1.63 -14.64
N SER A 15 -11.64 1.33 -15.24
CA SER A 15 -11.49 0.20 -16.18
C SER A 15 -10.32 -0.71 -15.78
N PRO A 16 -10.43 -2.02 -15.99
CA PRO A 16 -9.33 -2.97 -15.72
C PRO A 16 -8.06 -2.64 -16.50
N GLU A 17 -8.20 -2.21 -17.75
CA GLU A 17 -7.08 -1.88 -18.63
C GLU A 17 -6.30 -0.69 -18.05
N MET A 18 -7.00 0.36 -17.63
CA MET A 18 -6.37 1.53 -17.04
C MET A 18 -5.78 1.25 -15.66
N ALA A 19 -6.45 0.41 -14.85
CA ALA A 19 -5.91 -0.03 -13.58
C ALA A 19 -4.58 -0.80 -13.76
N LYS A 20 -4.48 -1.65 -14.79
CA LYS A 20 -3.23 -2.34 -15.13
C LYS A 20 -2.13 -1.37 -15.54
N GLU A 21 -2.43 -0.36 -16.37
CA GLU A 21 -1.44 0.64 -16.76
C GLU A 21 -0.87 1.39 -15.55
N ILE A 22 -1.73 1.79 -14.61
CA ILE A 22 -1.32 2.56 -13.44
C ILE A 22 -0.62 1.69 -12.39
N MET A 23 -1.17 0.51 -12.10
CA MET A 23 -0.69 -0.33 -10.99
C MET A 23 0.43 -1.29 -11.37
N LYS A 24 0.73 -1.45 -12.66
CA LYS A 24 1.76 -2.39 -13.15
C LYS A 24 2.73 -1.77 -14.15
N THR A 25 2.23 -1.10 -15.20
CA THR A 25 3.12 -0.52 -16.22
C THR A 25 3.85 0.71 -15.69
N HIS A 26 3.15 1.55 -14.93
CA HIS A 26 3.64 2.81 -14.37
C HIS A 26 3.61 2.82 -12.83
N ASP A 27 3.78 1.65 -12.22
CA ASP A 27 3.64 1.46 -10.77
C ASP A 27 4.59 2.36 -9.96
N ILE A 28 5.84 2.53 -10.39
CA ILE A 28 6.83 3.40 -9.75
C ILE A 28 6.37 4.87 -9.75
N THR A 29 5.68 5.32 -10.80
CA THR A 29 5.21 6.71 -10.89
C THR A 29 4.01 6.98 -9.99
N PHE A 30 3.15 5.97 -9.81
CA PHE A 30 1.88 6.10 -9.06
C PHE A 30 1.91 5.44 -7.69
N CYS A 31 3.04 4.92 -7.23
CA CYS A 31 3.07 4.22 -5.95
C CYS A 31 3.08 5.17 -4.75
N ASP A 32 3.48 6.43 -4.88
CA ASP A 32 3.45 7.36 -3.76
C ASP A 32 2.04 7.61 -3.22
N ARG A 33 1.96 7.82 -1.90
CA ARG A 33 0.71 8.10 -1.19
C ARG A 33 0.60 9.60 -0.90
N PRO A 34 -0.60 10.19 -1.00
CA PRO A 34 -0.79 11.57 -0.57
C PRO A 34 -0.50 11.70 0.92
N ASN A 35 0.13 12.80 1.32
CA ASN A 35 0.36 13.10 2.73
C ASN A 35 -0.94 13.59 3.35
N LEU A 36 -1.57 12.74 4.17
CA LEU A 36 -2.86 13.00 4.81
C LEU A 36 -2.65 13.17 6.32
N LEU A 37 -3.36 14.12 6.93
CA LEU A 37 -3.24 14.43 8.36
C LEU A 37 -3.51 13.22 9.27
N LEU A 38 -4.53 12.42 8.95
CA LEU A 38 -4.96 11.31 9.79
C LEU A 38 -3.91 10.18 9.87
N PRO A 39 -3.38 9.65 8.74
CA PRO A 39 -2.22 8.78 8.76
C PRO A 39 -1.02 9.37 9.50
N THR A 40 -0.68 10.66 9.29
CA THR A 40 0.44 11.29 9.98
C THR A 40 0.32 11.18 11.50
N ILE A 41 -0.88 11.34 12.06
CA ILE A 41 -1.12 11.22 13.50
C ILE A 41 -1.14 9.75 13.95
N LEU A 42 -1.90 8.89 13.25
CA LEU A 42 -2.15 7.52 13.69
C LEU A 42 -0.98 6.56 13.47
N THR A 43 -0.12 6.86 12.50
CA THR A 43 0.95 5.96 12.05
C THR A 43 2.34 6.51 12.37
N TYR A 44 2.43 7.36 13.40
CA TYR A 44 3.67 7.96 13.87
C TYR A 44 4.43 8.63 12.73
N ASN A 45 3.83 9.66 12.13
CA ASN A 45 4.37 10.41 11.01
C ASN A 45 4.61 9.55 9.75
N ASN A 46 3.62 8.74 9.35
CA ASN A 46 3.67 7.91 8.14
C ASN A 46 4.86 6.93 8.16
N THR A 47 5.15 6.29 9.29
CA THR A 47 6.26 5.34 9.40
C THR A 47 5.83 3.87 9.32
N ASP A 48 4.53 3.61 9.21
CA ASP A 48 3.98 2.27 9.04
C ASP A 48 4.14 1.72 7.61
N ILE A 49 3.76 0.46 7.39
CA ILE A 49 3.92 -0.20 6.09
C ILE A 49 2.98 0.31 4.99
N ALA A 50 1.82 0.87 5.32
CA ALA A 50 0.80 1.30 4.38
C ALA A 50 0.97 2.76 3.91
N PHE A 51 1.38 3.68 4.80
CA PHE A 51 1.49 5.11 4.49
C PHE A 51 2.92 5.63 4.41
N SER A 52 3.94 4.84 4.78
CA SER A 52 5.32 5.26 4.57
C SER A 52 5.66 5.47 3.10
N ILE A 53 6.51 6.46 2.82
CA ILE A 53 6.94 6.84 1.48
C ILE A 53 7.59 5.63 0.81
N ILE A 54 6.97 5.17 -0.27
CA ILE A 54 7.22 3.84 -0.86
C ILE A 54 8.60 3.73 -1.50
N HIS A 55 9.21 4.85 -1.88
CA HIS A 55 10.55 4.88 -2.46
C HIS A 55 11.70 4.85 -1.42
N GLY A 56 11.40 4.91 -0.12
CA GLY A 56 12.40 4.92 0.94
C GLY A 56 12.97 3.53 1.28
N GLU A 57 14.23 3.50 1.73
CA GLU A 57 14.86 2.27 2.26
C GLU A 57 14.06 1.68 3.42
N HIS A 58 13.55 2.55 4.31
CA HIS A 58 12.70 2.18 5.45
C HIS A 58 11.50 1.32 5.03
N TRP A 59 10.73 1.78 4.04
CA TRP A 59 9.57 1.03 3.55
C TRP A 59 9.98 -0.32 2.93
N ARG A 60 11.10 -0.36 2.19
CA ARG A 60 11.62 -1.61 1.61
C ARG A 60 11.98 -2.63 2.68
N GLN A 61 12.63 -2.19 3.75
CA GLN A 61 12.99 -3.03 4.89
C GLN A 61 11.76 -3.55 5.63
N LEU A 62 10.80 -2.67 5.94
CA LEU A 62 9.52 -3.05 6.56
C LEU A 62 8.76 -4.06 5.71
N ARG A 63 8.63 -3.81 4.41
CA ARG A 63 7.95 -4.74 3.48
C ARG A 63 8.65 -6.10 3.46
N LYS A 64 9.98 -6.13 3.42
CA LYS A 64 10.75 -7.38 3.46
C LYS A 64 10.45 -8.16 4.74
N LEU A 65 10.46 -7.50 5.90
CA LEU A 65 10.17 -8.12 7.19
C LEU A 65 8.75 -8.71 7.21
N CYS A 66 7.74 -7.94 6.79
CA CYS A 66 6.36 -8.42 6.76
C CYS A 66 6.19 -9.63 5.82
N VAL A 67 6.82 -9.62 4.64
CA VAL A 67 6.74 -10.75 3.70
C VAL A 67 7.37 -12.01 4.27
N ILE A 68 8.52 -11.91 4.92
CA ILE A 68 9.25 -13.07 5.44
C ILE A 68 8.59 -13.61 6.72
N GLU A 69 8.26 -12.72 7.65
CA GLU A 69 7.87 -13.13 9.01
C GLU A 69 6.37 -13.31 9.18
N LEU A 70 5.54 -12.50 8.49
CA LEU A 70 4.10 -12.47 8.67
C LEU A 70 3.34 -13.15 7.53
N LEU A 71 3.78 -12.93 6.29
CA LEU A 71 3.04 -13.34 5.09
C LEU A 71 3.67 -14.53 4.36
N SER A 72 4.66 -15.20 4.97
CA SER A 72 5.28 -16.38 4.36
C SER A 72 4.38 -17.61 4.42
N ALA A 73 4.52 -18.51 3.45
CA ALA A 73 3.77 -19.76 3.40
C ALA A 73 3.93 -20.59 4.68
N LYS A 74 5.14 -20.61 5.26
CA LYS A 74 5.43 -21.26 6.55
C LYS A 74 4.60 -20.68 7.69
N ARG A 75 4.54 -19.34 7.80
CA ARG A 75 3.71 -18.67 8.82
C ARG A 75 2.24 -18.98 8.60
N VAL A 76 1.76 -18.91 7.37
CA VAL A 76 0.37 -19.25 7.02
C VAL A 76 0.02 -20.70 7.39
N GLN A 77 0.91 -21.65 7.13
CA GLN A 77 0.71 -23.07 7.48
C GLN A 77 0.71 -23.30 9.00
N SER A 78 1.50 -22.55 9.76
CA SER A 78 1.50 -22.66 11.23
C SER A 78 0.15 -22.33 11.86
N PHE A 79 -0.67 -21.51 11.20
CA PHE A 79 -2.04 -21.19 11.62
C PHE A 79 -3.11 -22.10 10.99
N SER A 80 -2.73 -23.19 10.33
CA SER A 80 -3.66 -24.11 9.67
C SER A 80 -4.74 -24.65 10.60
N SER A 81 -4.38 -24.97 11.85
CA SER A 81 -5.29 -25.50 12.87
C SER A 81 -6.44 -24.55 13.23
N ILE A 82 -6.24 -23.24 13.10
CA ILE A 82 -7.30 -22.23 13.33
C ILE A 82 -8.23 -22.14 12.10
N ARG A 83 -7.68 -22.34 10.89
CA ARG A 83 -8.41 -22.18 9.62
C ARG A 83 -9.21 -23.42 9.20
N SER A 84 -8.76 -24.63 9.57
CA SER A 84 -9.39 -25.88 9.17
C SER A 84 -10.61 -26.28 10.04
N LYS A 85 -11.42 -25.30 10.45
CA LYS A 85 -12.72 -25.53 11.08
C LYS A 85 -13.82 -25.62 10.03
#